data_AF-A0A6G4ZTA0-F1
#
_entry.id   AF-A0A6G4ZTA0-F1
#
_cell.length_a   1.000
_cell.length_b   1.000
_cell.length_c   1.000
_cell.angle_alpha   90.00
_cell.angle_beta   90.00
_cell.angle_gamma   90.00
#
_symmetry.space_group_name_H-M   'P 1'
#
loop_
_entity.id
_entity.type
_entity.pdbx_description
1 polymer ?
#
loop_
_entity_poly.entity_id
_entity_poly.type
_entity_poly.pdbx_seq_one_letter_code
_entity_poly.pdbx_strand_id
1 'polypeptide(L)' 'MFGMEKKPNEPFAFDLEEDLHKDPDKAKALQKEVDERIEELKNLLRQGAETEDFDDYGVLLHGYAALRKVMKKVLEKK' A
#
# COMPACT_ATOMS: atom_id res chain seq x y z
N MET A 1 12.74 -41.30 19.35
CA MET A 1 13.36 -40.79 18.12
C MET A 1 13.36 -39.27 18.20
N PHE A 2 14.50 -38.63 17.98
CA PHE A 2 14.59 -37.17 17.84
C PHE A 2 13.90 -36.77 16.53
N GLY A 3 12.63 -36.36 16.62
CA GLY A 3 11.89 -35.74 15.54
C GLY A 3 11.78 -34.25 15.80
N MET A 4 12.88 -33.51 15.59
CA MET A 4 12.77 -32.07 15.38
C MET A 4 12.08 -31.88 14.03
N GLU A 5 10.75 -31.93 14.04
CA GLU A 5 9.95 -31.46 12.92
C GLU A 5 10.31 -29.99 12.71
N LYS A 6 11.07 -29.72 11.64
CA LYS A 6 11.26 -28.35 11.18
C LYS A 6 9.87 -27.84 10.82
N LYS A 7 9.31 -26.99 11.69
CA LYS A 7 8.15 -26.19 11.31
C LYS A 7 8.50 -25.53 9.97
N PRO A 8 7.64 -25.60 8.95
CA PRO A 8 7.91 -24.89 7.71
C PRO A 8 8.19 -23.43 8.10
N ASN A 9 9.33 -22.90 7.66
CA ASN A 9 9.62 -21.48 7.83
C ASN A 9 8.53 -20.76 7.03
N GLU A 10 7.50 -20.30 7.72
CA GLU A 10 6.56 -19.36 7.13
C GLU A 10 7.37 -18.16 6.67
N PRO A 11 7.21 -17.73 5.40
CA PRO A 11 7.85 -16.51 4.92
C PRO A 11 7.46 -15.39 5.88
N PHE A 12 8.45 -14.62 6.34
CA PHE A 12 8.16 -13.43 7.12
C PHE A 12 7.21 -12.53 6.31
N ALA A 13 6.03 -12.29 6.84
CA ALA A 13 5.05 -11.37 6.31
C ALA A 13 4.90 -10.23 7.30
N PHE A 14 4.75 -9.01 6.78
CA PHE A 14 4.35 -7.89 7.62
C PHE A 14 2.86 -8.02 7.96
N ASP A 15 2.44 -7.48 9.11
CA ASP A 15 1.03 -7.51 9.55
C ASP A 15 0.05 -7.01 8.46
N LEU A 16 0.44 -5.96 7.73
CA LEU A 16 -0.35 -5.43 6.62
C LEU A 16 -0.47 -6.42 5.46
N GLU A 17 0.60 -7.15 5.13
CA GLU A 17 0.57 -8.14 4.04
C GLU A 17 -0.35 -9.30 4.42
N GLU A 18 -0.28 -9.77 5.66
CA GLU A 18 -1.20 -10.79 6.16
C GLU A 18 -2.66 -10.32 6.13
N ASP A 19 -2.92 -9.10 6.60
CA ASP A 19 -4.27 -8.51 6.60
C ASP A 19 -4.85 -8.40 5.19
N LEU A 20 -4.03 -7.98 4.22
CA LEU A 20 -4.44 -7.85 2.82
C LEU A 20 -4.73 -9.19 2.16
N HIS A 21 -4.05 -10.27 2.57
CA HIS A 21 -4.32 -11.62 2.08
C HIS A 21 -5.51 -12.28 2.76
N LYS A 22 -5.73 -12.01 4.06
CA LYS A 22 -6.82 -12.59 4.86
C LYS A 22 -8.18 -11.96 4.54
N ASP A 23 -8.22 -10.66 4.24
CA ASP A 23 -9.46 -9.92 3.99
C ASP A 23 -9.43 -9.20 2.62
N PRO A 24 -9.98 -9.85 1.57
CA PRO A 24 -10.05 -9.26 0.24
C PRO A 24 -10.89 -7.97 0.14
N ASP A 25 -11.88 -7.80 1.02
CA ASP A 25 -12.74 -6.62 1.00
C ASP A 25 -12.04 -5.43 1.64
N LYS A 26 -11.30 -5.65 2.74
CA LYS A 26 -10.37 -4.65 3.31
C LYS A 26 -9.30 -4.26 2.30
N ALA A 27 -8.76 -5.22 1.55
CA ALA A 27 -7.77 -4.94 0.50
C ALA A 27 -8.34 -4.04 -0.61
N LYS A 28 -9.56 -4.33 -1.10
CA LYS A 28 -10.24 -3.49 -2.09
C LYS A 28 -10.56 -2.09 -1.54
N ALA A 29 -11.03 -2.01 -0.30
CA ALA A 29 -11.34 -0.74 0.35
C ALA A 29 -10.09 0.15 0.45
N LEU A 30 -8.97 -0.42 0.90
CA LEU A 30 -7.71 0.30 1.00
C LEU A 30 -7.15 0.70 -0.38
N GLN A 31 -7.26 -0.17 -1.40
CA GLN A 31 -6.88 0.19 -2.77
C GLN A 31 -7.69 1.37 -3.29
N LYS A 32 -9.01 1.34 -3.06
CA LYS A 32 -9.91 2.42 -3.47
C LYS A 32 -9.54 3.73 -2.76
N GLU A 33 -9.31 3.69 -1.45
CA GLU A 33 -8.89 4.88 -0.70
C GLU A 33 -7.57 5.45 -1.22
N VAL A 34 -6.56 4.61 -1.47
CA VAL A 34 -5.28 5.04 -2.03
C VAL A 34 -5.46 5.69 -3.41
N ASP A 35 -6.31 5.12 -4.27
CA ASP A 35 -6.59 5.67 -5.60
C ASP A 35 -7.35 7.01 -5.51
N GLU A 36 -8.30 7.14 -4.58
CA GLU A 36 -9.01 8.40 -4.30
C GLU A 36 -8.04 9.48 -3.82
N ARG A 37 -7.14 9.18 -2.87
CA ARG A 37 -6.12 10.12 -2.39
C ARG A 37 -5.17 10.57 -3.50
N ILE A 38 -4.78 9.67 -4.39
CA ILE A 38 -3.93 10.00 -5.55
C ILE A 38 -4.64 11.02 -6.45
N GLU A 39 -5.93 10.82 -6.76
CA GLU A 39 -6.67 11.75 -7.62
C GLU A 39 -6.94 13.09 -6.92
N GLU A 40 -7.22 13.09 -5.61
CA GLU A 40 -7.33 14.31 -4.81
C GLU A 40 -6.04 15.14 -4.87
N LEU A 41 -4.88 14.53 -4.60
CA LEU A 41 -3.58 15.19 -4.63
C LEU A 41 -3.24 15.72 -6.04
N LYS A 42 -3.52 14.96 -7.10
CA LYS A 42 -3.36 15.43 -8.48
C LYS A 42 -4.21 16.67 -8.76
N ASN A 43 -5.44 16.71 -8.26
CA ASN A 43 -6.32 17.84 -8.46
C ASN A 43 -5.83 19.08 -7.70
N LEU A 44 -5.36 18.93 -6.46
CA LEU A 44 -4.75 20.02 -5.68
C LEU A 44 -3.51 20.59 -6.39
N LEU A 45 -2.62 19.72 -6.87
CA LEU A 45 -1.43 20.14 -7.63
C LEU A 45 -1.79 20.85 -8.94
N ARG A 46 -2.84 20.42 -9.65
CA ARG A 46 -3.32 21.08 -10.87
C ARG A 46 -3.98 22.43 -10.62
N GLN A 47 -4.61 22.61 -9.46
CA GLN A 47 -5.27 23.87 -9.09
C GLN A 47 -4.26 24.96 -8.68
N GLY A 48 -2.96 24.64 -8.65
CA GLY A 48 -1.92 25.58 -8.30
C GLY A 48 -1.89 25.86 -6.81
N ALA A 49 -1.84 24.79 -6.00
CA ALA A 49 -1.58 24.89 -4.56
C ALA A 49 -0.44 25.90 -4.30
N GLU A 50 -0.55 26.66 -3.21
CA GLU A 50 0.48 27.63 -2.82
C GLU A 50 1.86 26.95 -2.77
N THR A 51 2.92 27.71 -3.05
CA THR A 51 4.26 27.14 -3.28
C THR A 51 4.79 26.31 -2.11
N GLU A 52 4.36 26.61 -0.88
CA GLU A 52 4.71 25.83 0.32
C GLU A 52 4.01 24.45 0.33
N ASP A 53 2.74 24.38 -0.08
CA ASP A 53 1.96 23.14 -0.10
C ASP A 53 2.26 22.26 -1.33
N PHE A 54 2.78 22.85 -2.41
CA PHE A 54 3.02 22.13 -3.66
C PHE A 54 4.04 21.00 -3.49
N ASP A 55 5.15 21.28 -2.80
CA ASP A 55 6.19 20.28 -2.56
C ASP A 55 5.68 19.16 -1.65
N ASP A 56 4.94 19.50 -0.60
CA ASP A 56 4.34 18.53 0.33
C ASP A 56 3.30 17.63 -0.35
N TYR A 57 2.43 18.20 -1.18
CA TYR A 57 1.49 17.41 -1.99
C TYR A 57 2.21 16.53 -3.01
N GLY A 58 3.33 16.99 -3.56
CA GLY A 58 4.21 16.19 -4.43
C GLY A 58 4.78 14.98 -3.70
N VAL A 59 5.32 15.18 -2.48
CA VAL A 59 5.85 14.11 -1.63
C VAL A 59 4.76 13.11 -1.28
N LEU A 60 3.59 13.56 -0.85
CA LEU A 60 2.45 12.70 -0.53
C LEU A 60 2.00 11.89 -1.75
N LEU A 61 1.90 12.53 -2.92
CA LEU A 61 1.51 11.85 -4.17
C LEU A 61 2.47 10.72 -4.50
N HIS A 62 3.78 10.96 -4.37
CA HIS A 62 4.79 9.92 -4.57
C HIS A 62 4.70 8.79 -3.54
N GLY A 63 4.43 9.12 -2.27
CA GLY A 63 4.20 8.14 -1.20
C GLY A 63 3.01 7.22 -1.50
N TYR A 64 1.85 7.78 -1.84
CA TYR A 64 0.68 6.99 -2.20
C TYR A 64 0.88 6.17 -3.48
N ALA A 65 1.58 6.71 -4.49
CA ALA A 65 1.92 5.95 -5.69
C ALA A 65 2.83 4.76 -5.40
N ALA A 66 3.80 4.92 -4.48
CA ALA A 66 4.66 3.84 -4.03
C ALA A 66 3.87 2.78 -3.26
N LEU A 67 2.98 3.20 -2.35
CA LEU A 67 2.10 2.31 -1.59
C LEU A 67 1.21 1.48 -2.53
N ARG A 68 0.55 2.12 -3.50
CA ARG A 68 -0.25 1.43 -4.53
C ARG A 68 0.55 0.34 -5.24
N LYS A 69 1.80 0.64 -5.61
CA LYS A 69 2.70 -0.32 -6.27
C LYS A 69 3.07 -1.49 -5.36
N VAL A 70 3.31 -1.25 -4.08
CA VAL A 70 3.59 -2.30 -3.10
C VAL A 70 2.36 -3.19 -2.91
N MET A 71 1.19 -2.60 -2.67
CA MET A 71 -0.06 -3.35 -2.52
C MET A 71 -0.35 -4.25 -3.72
N LYS A 72 -0.13 -3.75 -4.94
CA LYS A 72 -0.27 -4.55 -6.16
C LYS A 72 0.66 -5.76 -6.15
N LYS A 73 1.94 -5.58 -5.80
CA LYS A 73 2.90 -6.69 -5.73
C LYS A 73 2.55 -7.72 -4.65
N VAL A 74 2.07 -7.27 -3.50
CA VAL A 74 1.67 -8.14 -2.38
C VAL A 74 0.49 -9.00 -2.78
N LEU A 75 -0.53 -8.41 -3.42
CA LEU A 75 -1.74 -9.13 -3.84
C LEU A 75 -1.52 -10.02 -5.07
N GLU A 76 -0.54 -9.70 -5.92
CA GLU A 76 -0.16 -10.54 -7.07
C GLU A 76 0.77 -11.70 -6.68
N LYS A 77 1.50 -11.59 -5.56
CA LYS A 77 2.28 -12.71 -5.01
C LYS A 77 1.33 -13.76 -4.43
N LYS A 78 1.26 -14.91 -5.10
CA LYS A 78 0.65 -16.15 -4.60
C LYS A 78 1.58 -16.89 -3.65
#